data_AF-A0A327J6J4-F1
#
_entry.id   AF-A0A327J6J4-F1
#
_cell.length_a   1.000
_cell.length_b   1.000
_cell.length_c   1.000
_cell.angle_alpha   90.00
_cell.angle_beta   90.00
_cell.angle_gamma   90.00
#
_symmetry.space_group_name_H-M   'P 1'
#
loop_
_entity.id
_entity.type
_entity.pdbx_description
1 polymer ?
#
loop_
_entity_poly.entity_id
_entity_poly.type
_entity_poly.pdbx_seq_one_letter_code
_entity_poly.pdbx_strand_id
1 'polypeptide(L)'
;MLNISRLKYPLKKYSLPDKLIYCNSICKHGDKFEKFYIFSTNQNCKAHGEMYCFKEHILRPDSNDFVPSLYIDFLFSTKSGEGFGTSLLNFAKNYSKKIGCEGRIHLMASSGLVPQRAPQVFYKKCGLNSADKTTNKKLDQFIKKHKNATYKDFHNTPMYYPPIKFPESRFLDFFERLFFIK
;
A
#
# COMPACT_ATOMS: atom_id res chain seq x y z
N MET A 1 -1.14 -31.83 -46.32
CA MET A 1 -1.73 -30.48 -46.18
C MET A 1 -2.73 -30.51 -45.02
N LEU A 2 -2.48 -29.77 -43.94
CA LEU A 2 -3.38 -29.71 -42.78
C LEU A 2 -4.57 -28.78 -43.07
N ASN A 3 -5.78 -29.32 -43.00
CA ASN A 3 -7.03 -28.62 -43.24
C ASN A 3 -7.45 -27.83 -41.99
N ILE A 4 -7.19 -26.52 -41.98
CA ILE A 4 -7.47 -25.60 -40.86
C ILE A 4 -8.93 -25.12 -40.89
N SER A 5 -9.87 -26.00 -41.28
CA SER A 5 -11.28 -25.63 -41.33
C SER A 5 -11.90 -25.61 -39.94
N ARG A 6 -12.11 -24.38 -39.47
CA ARG A 6 -13.19 -23.95 -38.56
C ARG A 6 -13.02 -24.26 -37.08
N LEU A 7 -12.13 -23.49 -36.44
CA LEU A 7 -12.38 -23.06 -35.05
C LEU A 7 -13.63 -22.18 -35.02
N LYS A 8 -14.82 -22.78 -34.89
CA LYS A 8 -16.07 -22.09 -34.57
C LYS A 8 -16.14 -21.85 -33.07
N TYR A 9 -15.31 -20.94 -32.55
CA TYR A 9 -15.55 -20.36 -31.24
C TYR A 9 -16.13 -18.96 -31.45
N PRO A 10 -17.25 -18.58 -30.80
CA PRO A 10 -17.59 -17.17 -30.76
C PRO A 10 -16.40 -16.48 -30.08
N LEU A 11 -15.77 -15.52 -30.77
CA LEU A 11 -14.80 -14.63 -30.17
C LEU A 11 -15.52 -13.88 -29.05
N LYS A 12 -15.47 -14.43 -27.84
CA LYS A 12 -16.00 -13.80 -26.65
C LYS A 12 -15.19 -12.51 -26.52
N LYS A 13 -15.81 -11.37 -26.84
CA LYS A 13 -15.16 -10.07 -26.76
C LYS A 13 -14.94 -9.77 -25.29
N TYR A 14 -13.74 -10.05 -24.79
CA TYR A 14 -13.31 -9.58 -23.49
C TYR A 14 -12.88 -8.12 -23.64
N SER A 15 -13.51 -7.21 -22.89
CA SER A 15 -12.98 -5.87 -22.74
C SER A 15 -11.67 -5.96 -21.97
N LEU A 16 -10.62 -5.31 -22.48
CA LEU A 16 -9.37 -5.17 -21.73
C LEU A 16 -9.67 -4.40 -20.43
N PRO A 17 -9.05 -4.79 -19.29
CA PRO A 17 -9.12 -4.00 -18.07
C PRO A 17 -8.50 -2.61 -18.29
N ASP A 18 -9.07 -1.57 -17.67
CA ASP A 18 -8.60 -0.18 -17.82
C ASP A 18 -7.12 0.06 -17.48
N LYS A 19 -6.54 -0.84 -16.67
CA LYS A 19 -5.15 -0.82 -16.24
C LYS A 19 -4.58 -2.23 -16.28
N LEU A 20 -3.37 -2.35 -16.80
CA LEU A 20 -2.58 -3.58 -16.78
C LEU A 20 -1.38 -3.42 -15.86
N ILE A 21 -1.04 -4.49 -15.15
CA ILE A 21 0.16 -4.57 -14.32
C ILE A 21 1.03 -5.70 -14.87
N TYR A 22 2.31 -5.43 -15.10
CA TYR A 22 3.30 -6.47 -15.40
C TYR A 22 4.43 -6.45 -14.38
N CYS A 23 5.15 -7.57 -14.28
CA CYS A 23 6.18 -7.82 -13.28
C CYS A 23 7.49 -8.20 -13.96
N ASN A 24 8.58 -7.60 -13.49
CA ASN A 24 9.95 -7.99 -13.82
C ASN A 24 10.71 -8.21 -12.51
N SER A 25 11.42 -9.32 -12.38
CA SER A 25 12.34 -9.49 -11.26
C SER A 25 13.66 -8.79 -11.58
N ILE A 26 14.22 -8.06 -10.62
CA ILE A 26 15.50 -7.36 -10.74
C ILE A 26 16.38 -7.70 -9.54
N CYS A 27 17.70 -7.58 -9.69
CA CYS A 27 18.65 -7.68 -8.59
C CYS A 27 19.29 -6.32 -8.34
N LYS A 28 19.30 -5.86 -7.08
CA LYS A 28 19.91 -4.59 -6.67
C LYS A 28 20.74 -4.84 -5.41
N HIS A 29 22.04 -4.53 -5.46
CA HIS A 29 23.00 -4.77 -4.37
C HIS A 29 23.04 -6.23 -3.84
N GLY A 30 22.76 -7.21 -4.70
CA GLY A 30 22.73 -8.63 -4.32
C GLY A 30 21.35 -9.13 -3.89
N ASP A 31 20.42 -8.22 -3.58
CA ASP A 31 19.06 -8.57 -3.19
C ASP A 31 18.12 -8.66 -4.39
N LYS A 32 17.20 -9.62 -4.36
CA LYS A 32 16.17 -9.79 -5.39
C LYS A 32 14.94 -8.95 -5.07
N PHE A 33 14.55 -8.11 -6.01
CA PHE A 33 13.35 -7.29 -5.94
C PHE A 33 12.37 -7.71 -7.04
N GLU A 34 11.09 -7.62 -6.74
CA GLU A 34 10.04 -7.65 -7.75
C GLU A 34 9.66 -6.23 -8.11
N LYS A 35 9.76 -5.91 -9.40
CA LYS A 35 9.41 -4.61 -9.96
C LYS A 35 8.10 -4.73 -10.73
N PHE A 36 7.10 -4.00 -10.27
CA PHE A 36 5.80 -3.91 -10.92
C PHE A 36 5.64 -2.58 -11.65
N TYR A 37 5.05 -2.66 -12.83
CA TYR A 37 4.68 -1.51 -13.64
C TYR A 37 3.19 -1.53 -13.90
N ILE A 38 2.54 -0.37 -13.78
CA ILE A 38 1.13 -0.20 -14.13
C ILE A 38 0.97 0.89 -15.18
N PHE A 39 0.10 0.67 -16.17
CA PHE A 39 -0.25 1.68 -17.16
C PHE A 39 -1.73 1.53 -17.55
N SER A 40 -2.32 2.60 -18.08
CA SER A 40 -3.69 2.55 -18.59
C SER A 40 -3.73 1.99 -20.01
N THR A 41 -4.73 1.17 -20.31
CA THR A 41 -4.99 0.64 -21.66
C THR A 41 -5.77 1.60 -22.54
N ASN A 42 -6.42 2.60 -21.94
CA ASN A 42 -7.40 3.47 -22.62
C ASN A 42 -6.87 4.90 -22.83
N GLN A 43 -5.71 5.24 -22.27
CA GLN A 43 -5.07 6.55 -22.41
C GLN A 43 -3.73 6.41 -23.13
N ASN A 44 -3.32 7.44 -23.88
CA ASN A 44 -2.00 7.52 -24.51
C ASN A 44 -0.89 7.12 -23.50
N CYS A 45 -0.16 6.05 -23.81
CA CYS A 45 0.70 5.21 -22.95
C CYS A 45 1.89 5.89 -22.23
N LYS A 46 1.87 7.21 -22.04
CA LYS A 46 2.97 7.96 -21.38
C LYS A 46 2.85 7.99 -19.86
N ALA A 47 1.65 7.78 -19.32
CA ALA A 47 1.42 7.78 -17.88
C ALA A 47 1.52 6.35 -17.33
N HIS A 48 2.37 6.16 -16.32
CA HIS A 48 2.58 4.87 -15.70
C HIS A 48 2.94 5.03 -14.22
N GLY A 49 2.82 3.94 -13.48
CA GLY A 49 3.32 3.82 -12.11
C GLY A 49 4.30 2.67 -11.99
N GLU A 50 5.19 2.77 -11.00
CA GLU A 50 6.19 1.75 -10.68
C GLU A 50 6.13 1.43 -9.19
N MET A 51 6.35 0.16 -8.84
CA MET A 51 6.45 -0.30 -7.47
C MET A 51 7.56 -1.34 -7.35
N TYR A 52 8.41 -1.21 -6.34
CA TYR A 52 9.53 -2.10 -6.08
C TYR A 52 9.29 -2.69 -4.71
N CYS A 53 9.35 -4.00 -4.60
CA CYS A 53 9.08 -4.66 -3.35
C CYS A 53 9.85 -5.97 -3.21
N PHE A 54 10.07 -6.37 -1.97
CA PHE A 54 10.67 -7.64 -1.61
C PHE A 54 10.02 -8.17 -0.33
N LYS A 55 10.15 -9.48 -0.12
CA LYS A 55 9.66 -10.13 1.08
C LYS A 55 10.72 -10.04 2.17
N GLU A 56 10.30 -9.66 3.37
CA GLU A 56 11.14 -9.71 4.56
C GLU A 56 10.33 -10.11 5.80
N HIS A 57 11.02 -10.34 6.91
CA HIS A 57 10.40 -10.57 8.21
C HIS A 57 10.56 -9.33 9.07
N ILE A 58 9.46 -8.90 9.70
CA ILE A 58 9.47 -7.73 10.58
C ILE A 58 8.91 -8.09 11.93
N LEU A 59 9.42 -7.42 12.98
CA LEU A 59 8.77 -7.38 14.27
C LEU A 59 7.53 -6.47 14.15
N ARG A 60 6.34 -7.05 14.31
CA ARG A 60 5.08 -6.31 14.11
C ARG A 60 4.67 -5.60 15.41
N PRO A 61 4.49 -4.25 15.42
CA PRO A 61 4.30 -3.49 16.66
C PRO A 61 3.06 -3.83 17.50
N ASP A 62 1.98 -4.34 16.90
CA ASP A 62 0.72 -4.65 17.61
C ASP A 62 0.70 -6.05 18.25
N SER A 63 1.53 -6.97 17.76
CA SER A 63 1.59 -8.37 18.22
C SER A 63 2.89 -8.72 18.91
N ASN A 64 3.94 -7.92 18.69
CA ASN A 64 5.31 -8.22 19.11
C ASN A 64 5.84 -9.54 18.54
N ASP A 65 5.30 -9.96 17.39
CA ASP A 65 5.68 -11.18 16.69
C ASP A 65 6.50 -10.87 15.43
N PHE A 66 7.44 -11.75 15.09
CA PHE A 66 8.11 -11.73 13.80
C PHE A 66 7.22 -12.35 12.72
N VAL A 67 6.84 -11.54 11.74
CA VAL A 67 5.91 -11.95 10.67
C VAL A 67 6.47 -11.65 9.29
N PRO A 68 6.16 -12.48 8.28
CA PRO A 68 6.48 -12.16 6.89
C PRO A 68 5.64 -10.98 6.41
N SER A 69 6.29 -10.03 5.75
CA SER A 69 5.66 -8.83 5.18
C SER A 69 6.27 -8.50 3.83
N LEU A 70 5.45 -7.96 2.92
CA LEU A 70 5.96 -7.41 1.67
C LEU A 70 6.36 -5.94 1.92
N TYR A 71 7.66 -5.66 1.86
CA TYR A 71 8.15 -4.30 1.93
C TYR A 71 8.04 -3.61 0.58
N ILE A 72 7.47 -2.42 0.56
CA ILE A 72 7.43 -1.56 -0.63
C ILE A 72 8.53 -0.51 -0.47
N ASP A 73 9.66 -0.76 -1.14
CA ASP A 73 10.83 0.11 -1.11
C ASP A 73 10.60 1.39 -1.91
N PHE A 74 9.89 1.26 -3.02
CA PHE A 74 9.63 2.37 -3.92
C PHE A 74 8.23 2.30 -4.49
N LEU A 75 7.56 3.45 -4.53
CA LEU A 75 6.28 3.64 -5.21
C LEU A 75 6.29 4.99 -5.93
N PHE A 76 6.08 4.95 -7.23
CA PHE A 76 6.14 6.13 -8.07
C PHE A 76 5.02 6.13 -9.10
N SER A 77 4.66 7.33 -9.54
CA SER A 77 3.71 7.56 -10.62
C SER A 77 4.18 8.77 -11.41
N THR A 78 4.29 8.65 -12.73
CA THR A 78 4.66 9.78 -13.60
C THR A 78 3.60 10.89 -13.58
N LYS A 79 2.34 10.53 -13.27
CA LYS A 79 1.23 11.46 -13.12
C LYS A 79 0.45 11.21 -11.84
N SER A 80 0.22 12.27 -11.07
CA SER A 80 -0.66 12.21 -9.89
C SER A 80 -2.14 12.25 -10.28
N GLY A 81 -3.00 11.60 -9.51
CA GLY A 81 -4.46 11.65 -9.69
C GLY A 81 -5.05 10.55 -10.57
N GLU A 82 -4.24 9.83 -11.35
CA GLU A 82 -4.70 8.72 -12.22
C GLU A 82 -4.99 7.40 -11.46
N GLY A 83 -4.78 7.39 -10.13
CA GLY A 83 -5.04 6.25 -9.27
C GLY A 83 -4.03 5.11 -9.37
N PHE A 84 -2.91 5.27 -10.08
CA PHE A 84 -1.88 4.22 -10.20
C PHE A 84 -1.31 3.77 -8.85
N GLY A 85 -0.99 4.71 -7.95
CA GLY A 85 -0.50 4.37 -6.61
C GLY A 85 -1.51 3.54 -5.81
N THR A 86 -2.79 3.91 -5.85
CA THR A 86 -3.86 3.14 -5.17
C THR A 86 -4.00 1.74 -5.77
N SER A 87 -3.98 1.63 -7.10
CA SER A 87 -4.05 0.35 -7.80
C SER A 87 -2.85 -0.55 -7.47
N LEU A 88 -1.63 0.01 -7.43
CA LEU A 88 -0.43 -0.73 -7.05
C LEU A 88 -0.45 -1.18 -5.59
N LEU A 89 -0.90 -0.34 -4.66
CA LEU A 89 -1.04 -0.74 -3.25
C LEU A 89 -2.09 -1.84 -3.07
N ASN A 90 -3.21 -1.76 -3.79
CA ASN A 90 -4.22 -2.82 -3.75
C ASN A 90 -3.71 -4.13 -4.37
N PHE A 91 -2.95 -4.02 -5.47
CA PHE A 91 -2.25 -5.15 -6.04
C PHE A 91 -1.25 -5.75 -5.04
N ALA A 92 -0.45 -4.92 -4.35
CA ALA A 92 0.52 -5.36 -3.35
C ALA A 92 -0.11 -6.15 -2.21
N LYS A 93 -1.27 -5.71 -1.71
CA LYS A 93 -2.03 -6.46 -0.67
C LYS A 93 -2.47 -7.84 -1.14
N ASN A 94 -2.83 -7.98 -2.41
CA ASN A 94 -3.23 -9.27 -2.98
C ASN A 94 -2.00 -10.14 -3.30
N TYR A 95 -0.96 -9.52 -3.84
CA TYR A 95 0.29 -10.18 -4.16
C TYR A 95 0.98 -10.71 -2.89
N SER A 96 0.99 -9.94 -1.80
CA SER A 96 1.55 -10.36 -0.53
C SER A 96 0.85 -11.60 0.04
N LYS A 97 -0.46 -11.78 -0.18
CA LYS A 97 -1.15 -13.05 0.13
C LYS A 97 -0.59 -14.22 -0.69
N LYS A 98 -0.42 -14.02 -2.00
CA LYS A 98 0.06 -15.06 -2.92
C LYS A 98 1.46 -15.57 -2.58
N ILE A 99 2.31 -14.74 -1.99
CA ILE A 99 3.69 -15.09 -1.61
C ILE A 99 3.85 -15.46 -0.13
N GLY A 100 2.75 -15.71 0.58
CA GLY A 100 2.77 -16.16 1.97
C GLY A 100 3.09 -15.07 3.00
N CYS A 101 2.77 -13.81 2.72
CA CYS A 101 2.80 -12.71 3.70
C CYS A 101 1.39 -12.40 4.27
N GLU A 102 0.37 -13.20 3.92
CA GLU A 102 -1.02 -13.11 4.44
C GLU A 102 -1.68 -11.73 4.27
N GLY A 103 -1.29 -10.98 3.23
CA GLY A 103 -1.83 -9.65 2.98
C GLY A 103 -1.05 -8.53 3.67
N ARG A 104 -0.01 -8.84 4.45
CA ARG A 104 0.82 -7.86 5.11
C ARG A 104 1.70 -7.11 4.12
N ILE A 105 1.62 -5.78 4.16
CA ILE A 105 2.52 -4.89 3.46
C ILE A 105 3.01 -3.82 4.44
N HIS A 106 4.22 -3.33 4.22
CA HIS A 106 4.73 -2.19 4.97
C HIS A 106 5.69 -1.37 4.11
N LEU A 107 5.91 -0.12 4.53
CA LEU A 107 6.78 0.81 3.81
C LEU A 107 7.26 1.93 4.73
N MET A 108 8.31 2.64 4.32
CA MET A 108 8.71 3.90 4.91
C MET A 108 8.08 5.07 4.15
N ALA A 109 7.16 5.79 4.79
CA ALA A 109 6.56 6.98 4.20
C ALA A 109 7.50 8.18 4.43
N SER A 110 8.17 8.64 3.36
CA SER A 110 9.12 9.74 3.41
C SER A 110 8.72 10.89 2.47
N SER A 111 8.89 12.12 2.95
CA SER A 111 8.70 13.35 2.15
C SER A 111 9.98 13.78 1.43
N GLY A 112 11.06 13.00 1.48
CA GLY A 112 12.38 13.40 0.95
C GLY A 112 12.39 13.70 -0.56
N LEU A 113 11.62 12.94 -1.35
CA LEU A 113 11.55 13.12 -2.80
C LEU A 113 10.62 14.27 -3.21
N VAL A 114 9.56 14.53 -2.45
CA VAL A 114 8.57 15.57 -2.74
C VAL A 114 8.21 16.30 -1.43
N PRO A 115 9.03 17.27 -0.98
CA PRO A 115 8.86 17.91 0.32
C PRO A 115 7.50 18.59 0.50
N GLN A 116 6.91 19.08 -0.59
CA GLN A 116 5.62 19.78 -0.58
C GLN A 116 4.41 18.85 -0.53
N ARG A 117 4.62 17.52 -0.57
CA ARG A 117 3.54 16.53 -0.54
C ARG A 117 3.95 15.30 0.27
N ALA A 118 3.66 15.36 1.57
CA ALA A 118 3.92 14.26 2.48
C ALA A 118 3.03 13.04 2.13
N PRO A 119 3.61 11.88 1.79
CA PRO A 119 2.83 10.74 1.30
C PRO A 119 2.07 9.99 2.40
N GLN A 120 2.34 10.26 3.68
CA GLN A 120 1.72 9.63 4.84
C GLN A 120 0.18 9.72 4.77
N VAL A 121 -0.36 10.88 4.35
CA VAL A 121 -1.81 11.08 4.20
C VAL A 121 -2.38 10.19 3.10
N PHE A 122 -1.65 10.02 2.00
CA PHE A 122 -2.05 9.13 0.91
C PHE A 122 -2.09 7.67 1.38
N TYR A 123 -1.03 7.19 2.03
CA TYR A 123 -0.97 5.82 2.55
C TYR A 123 -2.04 5.55 3.61
N LYS A 124 -2.33 6.53 4.48
CA LYS A 124 -3.42 6.43 5.44
C LYS A 124 -4.78 6.26 4.78
N LYS A 125 -5.06 7.02 3.71
CA LYS A 125 -6.28 6.84 2.90
C LYS A 125 -6.34 5.48 2.22
N CYS A 126 -5.19 4.87 1.91
CA CYS A 126 -5.11 3.50 1.40
C CYS A 126 -5.19 2.41 2.48
N GLY A 127 -5.46 2.77 3.74
CA GLY A 127 -5.70 1.84 4.84
C GLY A 127 -4.45 1.43 5.62
N LEU A 128 -3.30 2.06 5.38
CA LEU A 128 -2.10 1.86 6.20
C LEU A 128 -2.16 2.78 7.43
N ASN A 129 -1.45 2.44 8.51
CA ASN A 129 -1.26 3.35 9.64
C ASN A 129 0.16 3.28 10.20
N SER A 130 0.52 4.25 11.04
CA SER A 130 1.77 4.26 11.80
C SER A 130 1.64 3.40 13.05
N ALA A 131 2.77 2.97 13.62
CA ALA A 131 2.83 2.43 14.98
C ALA A 131 2.64 3.52 16.06
N ASP A 132 2.73 4.81 15.71
CA ASP A 132 2.48 5.92 16.63
C ASP A 132 1.01 6.39 16.55
N LYS A 133 0.30 6.26 17.68
CA LYS A 133 -1.10 6.69 17.84
C LYS A 133 -1.26 8.20 17.63
N THR A 134 -0.29 9.00 18.03
CA THR A 134 -0.33 10.47 17.90
C THR A 134 -0.23 10.88 16.43
N THR A 135 0.72 10.29 15.70
CA THR A 135 0.84 10.46 14.25
C THR A 135 -0.43 10.04 13.52
N ASN A 136 -1.03 8.89 13.89
CA ASN A 136 -2.29 8.46 13.30
C ASN A 136 -3.43 9.46 13.51
N LYS A 137 -3.59 9.97 14.74
CA LYS A 137 -4.59 11.01 15.06
C LYS A 137 -4.35 12.29 14.24
N LYS A 138 -3.09 12.69 14.05
CA LYS A 138 -2.74 13.83 13.20
C LYS A 138 -3.10 13.57 11.73
N LEU A 139 -2.79 12.39 11.20
CA LEU A 139 -3.17 12.01 9.83
C LEU A 139 -4.70 12.05 9.63
N ASP A 140 -5.47 11.54 10.58
CA ASP A 140 -6.94 11.56 10.52
C ASP A 140 -7.48 13.01 10.46
N GLN A 141 -6.86 13.94 11.20
CA GLN A 141 -7.22 15.36 11.13
C GLN A 141 -6.92 15.97 9.75
N PHE A 142 -5.77 15.65 9.15
CA PHE A 142 -5.44 16.12 7.80
C PHE A 142 -6.41 15.59 6.76
N ILE A 143 -6.79 14.32 6.87
CA ILE A 143 -7.80 13.70 5.99
C ILE A 143 -9.14 14.40 6.14
N LYS A 144 -9.63 14.56 7.39
CA LYS A 144 -10.92 15.19 7.69
C LYS A 144 -11.01 16.64 7.20
N LYS A 145 -9.91 17.39 7.31
CA LYS A 145 -9.84 18.80 6.89
C LYS A 145 -9.48 18.99 5.42
N HIS A 146 -9.32 17.92 4.64
CA HIS A 146 -8.82 17.96 3.26
C HIS A 146 -7.51 18.76 3.12
N LYS A 147 -6.66 18.73 4.15
CA LYS A 147 -5.43 19.54 4.21
C LYS A 147 -4.28 18.81 3.49
N ASN A 148 -3.49 19.56 2.72
CA ASN A 148 -2.23 19.07 2.18
C ASN A 148 -1.16 19.04 3.27
N ALA A 149 -0.47 17.91 3.39
CA ALA A 149 0.64 17.72 4.29
C ALA A 149 1.98 17.95 3.58
N THR A 150 2.94 18.48 4.30
CA THR A 150 4.32 18.74 3.83
C THR A 150 5.34 18.03 4.72
N TYR A 151 6.62 18.10 4.36
CA TYR A 151 7.72 17.56 5.17
C TYR A 151 7.78 18.15 6.59
N LYS A 152 7.22 19.35 6.81
CA LYS A 152 7.16 19.98 8.14
C LYS A 152 6.11 19.34 9.04
N ASP A 153 5.13 18.66 8.46
CA ASP A 153 4.02 18.07 9.21
C ASP A 153 4.33 16.65 9.70
N PHE A 154 5.15 15.90 8.96
CA PHE A 154 5.45 14.51 9.26
C PHE A 154 6.91 14.18 8.93
N HIS A 155 7.57 13.52 9.89
CA HIS A 155 8.86 12.87 9.66
C HIS A 155 8.69 11.59 8.84
N ASN A 156 9.82 11.00 8.43
CA ASN A 156 9.84 9.65 7.88
C ASN A 156 9.14 8.70 8.88
N THR A 157 8.13 7.98 8.42
CA THR A 157 7.26 7.20 9.31
C THR A 157 7.01 5.82 8.70
N PRO A 158 7.34 4.73 9.40
CA PRO A 158 6.97 3.39 8.95
C PRO A 158 5.44 3.24 9.00
N MET A 159 4.87 2.69 7.93
CA MET A 159 3.43 2.48 7.80
C MET A 159 3.12 1.04 7.45
N TYR A 160 2.04 0.51 8.02
CA TYR A 160 1.73 -0.92 8.01
C TYR A 160 0.30 -1.18 7.53
N TYR A 161 0.13 -2.28 6.80
CA TYR A 161 -1.16 -2.89 6.53
C TYR A 161 -1.07 -4.42 6.77
N PRO A 162 -2.10 -5.07 7.32
CA PRO A 162 -3.28 -4.48 7.97
C PRO A 162 -2.87 -3.47 9.06
N PRO A 163 -3.71 -2.46 9.35
CA PRO A 163 -3.34 -1.40 10.27
C PRO A 163 -3.02 -1.95 11.66
N ILE A 164 -1.98 -1.40 12.30
CA ILE A 164 -1.58 -1.66 13.68
C ILE A 164 -2.78 -1.41 14.59
N LYS A 165 -3.10 -2.41 15.41
CA LYS A 165 -4.11 -2.29 16.46
C LYS A 165 -3.45 -1.73 17.71
N PHE A 166 -4.11 -0.76 18.33
CA PHE A 166 -3.67 -0.22 19.62
C PHE A 166 -4.50 -0.86 20.72
N PRO A 167 -3.88 -1.30 21.83
CA PRO A 167 -4.64 -1.76 22.98
C PRO A 167 -5.58 -0.64 23.44
N GLU A 168 -6.83 -0.98 23.70
CA GLU A 168 -7.77 -0.05 24.31
C GLU A 168 -7.27 0.29 25.71
N SER A 169 -7.35 1.57 26.07
CA SER A 169 -6.91 2.02 27.38
C SER A 169 -7.79 1.41 28.45
N ARG A 170 -7.26 0.46 29.25
CA ARG A 170 -7.89 -0.11 30.46
C ARG A 170 -8.31 0.94 31.51
N PHE A 171 -7.97 2.21 31.31
CA PHE A 171 -8.30 3.30 32.22
C PHE A 171 -9.81 3.59 32.27
N LEU A 172 -10.54 3.47 31.15
CA LEU A 172 -12.00 3.69 31.17
C LEU A 172 -12.72 2.57 31.94
N ASP A 173 -12.27 1.33 31.79
CA ASP A 173 -12.79 0.15 32.49
C ASP A 173 -12.63 0.24 34.01
N PHE A 174 -11.54 0.85 34.49
CA PHE A 174 -11.31 1.07 35.91
C PHE A 174 -12.24 2.15 36.48
N PHE A 175 -12.46 3.26 35.77
CA PHE A 175 -13.37 4.32 36.21
C PHE A 175 -14.84 3.90 36.12
N GLU A 176 -15.26 3.19 35.08
CA GLU A 176 -16.62 2.65 35.02
C GLU A 176 -16.88 1.67 36.16
N ARG A 177 -15.92 0.81 36.50
CA ARG A 177 -16.04 -0.07 37.69
C ARG A 177 -16.01 0.67 39.02
N LEU A 178 -15.27 1.78 39.14
CA LEU A 178 -15.21 2.54 40.40
C LEU A 178 -16.47 3.37 40.65
N PHE A 179 -17.12 3.87 39.59
CA PHE A 179 -18.24 4.82 39.68
C PHE A 179 -19.62 4.20 39.42
N PHE A 180 -19.72 2.94 38.95
CA PHE A 180 -20.98 2.22 38.74
C PHE A 180 -21.25 1.06 39.72
N ILE A 181 -20.48 0.93 40.82
CA ILE A 181 -20.92 0.10 41.95
C ILE A 181 -21.91 0.93 42.78
N LYS A 182 -23.20 0.74 42.51
CA LYS A 182 -24.31 1.11 43.40
C LYS A 182 -24.77 -0.12 44.17
#